data_AF-A0A7C7K8U9-F1
#
_entry.id   AF-A0A7C7K8U9-F1
#
_cell.length_a   1.000
_cell.length_b   1.000
_cell.length_c   1.000
_cell.angle_alpha   90.00
_cell.angle_beta   90.00
_cell.angle_gamma   90.00
#
_symmetry.space_group_name_H-M   'P 1'
#
loop_
_entity.id
_entity.type
_entity.pdbx_description
1 polymer ?
#
loop_
_entity_poly.entity_id
_entity_poly.type
_entity_poly.pdbx_seq_one_letter_code
_entity_poly.pdbx_strand_id
1 'polypeptide(L)'
;MAEMYSFSGLADGKEHFALKLGSPDPQHPLVRLHSECVTGDALGSARCDCGPQLQEALSLFNKEGGYLLYLRQEGRGIGLYEKLDAYRLQEQGHDTFTANLKLGHNVDERDYQAAADILNALGLNQIMLMTNNPDKRQQLENAGIQVHGTRPTGVFANRHNHLYLQSKIQRANHQINIDELSTKP
;
A
#
# COMPACT_ATOMS: atom_id res chain seq x y z
N MET A 1 -22.61 2.62 6.65
CA MET A 1 -22.92 1.99 5.35
C MET A 1 -21.65 2.04 4.51
N ALA A 2 -21.37 1.00 3.73
CA ALA A 2 -20.19 0.97 2.86
C ALA A 2 -20.62 1.25 1.41
N GLU A 3 -19.91 2.12 0.71
CA GLU A 3 -20.12 2.40 -0.72
C GLU A 3 -18.89 1.94 -1.49
N MET A 4 -19.09 1.23 -2.60
CA MET A 4 -18.01 0.74 -3.46
C MET A 4 -18.10 1.41 -4.83
N TYR A 5 -16.96 1.88 -5.33
CA TYR A 5 -16.84 2.58 -6.61
C TYR A 5 -15.96 1.76 -7.56
N SER A 6 -16.41 1.65 -8.81
CA SER A 6 -15.64 1.14 -9.94
C SER A 6 -15.34 2.28 -10.89
N PHE A 7 -14.32 2.10 -11.72
CA PHE A 7 -13.82 3.13 -12.62
C PHE A 7 -13.51 2.54 -14.00
N SER A 8 -13.57 3.38 -15.02
CA SER A 8 -13.19 3.05 -16.39
C SER A 8 -12.28 4.14 -16.95
N GLY A 9 -11.31 3.77 -17.79
CA GLY A 9 -10.39 4.73 -18.40
C GLY A 9 -9.29 5.24 -17.46
N LEU A 10 -8.95 4.46 -16.42
CA LEU A 10 -7.78 4.73 -15.59
C LEU A 10 -6.49 4.60 -16.40
N ALA A 11 -5.45 5.36 -16.04
CA ALA A 11 -4.19 5.44 -16.78
C ALA A 11 -3.53 4.08 -17.08
N ASP A 12 -3.67 3.10 -16.19
CA ASP A 12 -3.06 1.77 -16.35
C ASP A 12 -4.01 0.69 -16.88
N GLY A 13 -5.28 1.06 -17.15
CA GLY A 13 -6.31 0.16 -17.67
C GLY A 13 -6.74 -0.97 -16.73
N LYS A 14 -6.34 -0.97 -15.45
CA LYS A 14 -6.65 -2.05 -14.51
C LYS A 14 -7.94 -1.80 -13.72
N GLU A 15 -8.50 -2.88 -13.18
CA GLU A 15 -9.73 -2.86 -12.38
C GLU A 15 -9.47 -2.49 -10.91
N HIS A 16 -9.07 -1.25 -10.69
CA HIS A 16 -9.00 -0.67 -9.35
C HIS A 16 -10.40 -0.36 -8.81
N PHE A 17 -10.51 -0.29 -7.48
CA PHE A 17 -11.76 0.12 -6.84
C PHE A 17 -11.50 0.99 -5.62
N ALA A 18 -12.54 1.74 -5.22
CA ALA A 18 -12.53 2.48 -3.97
C ALA A 18 -13.66 2.00 -3.05
N LEU A 19 -13.41 2.00 -1.75
CA LEU A 19 -14.41 1.79 -0.71
C LEU A 19 -14.49 3.03 0.15
N LYS A 20 -15.68 3.60 0.26
CA LYS A 20 -16.01 4.61 1.27
C LYS A 20 -16.68 3.94 2.44
N LEU A 21 -16.16 4.20 3.63
CA LEU A 21 -16.68 3.67 4.88
C LEU A 21 -16.95 4.83 5.83
N GLY A 22 -17.96 4.67 6.68
CA GLY A 22 -18.36 5.67 7.66
C GLY A 22 -18.76 7.02 7.02
N SER A 23 -18.48 8.10 7.73
CA SER A 23 -18.72 9.48 7.29
C SER A 23 -17.37 10.21 7.21
N PRO A 24 -16.67 10.17 6.08
CA PRO A 24 -15.37 10.82 5.94
C PRO A 24 -15.44 12.32 6.23
N ASP A 25 -14.34 12.88 6.74
CA ASP A 25 -14.19 14.33 6.90
C ASP A 25 -14.43 15.06 5.55
N PRO A 26 -15.26 16.11 5.51
CA PRO A 26 -15.63 16.77 4.27
C PRO A 26 -14.55 17.70 3.69
N GLN A 27 -13.55 18.10 4.49
CA GLN A 27 -12.46 18.98 4.04
C GLN A 27 -11.21 18.17 3.68
N HIS A 28 -10.83 17.23 4.55
CA HIS A 28 -9.61 16.44 4.41
C HIS A 28 -9.89 14.97 4.72
N PRO A 29 -10.67 14.28 3.87
CA PRO A 29 -11.02 12.88 4.09
C PRO A 29 -9.74 12.03 4.25
N LEU A 30 -9.79 11.10 5.19
CA LEU A 30 -8.71 10.15 5.38
C LEU A 30 -8.72 9.11 4.26
N VAL A 31 -7.60 8.96 3.56
CA VAL A 31 -7.47 8.11 2.38
C VAL A 31 -6.31 7.13 2.57
N ARG A 32 -6.54 5.84 2.30
CA ARG A 32 -5.50 4.81 2.25
C ARG A 32 -5.35 4.28 0.82
N LEU A 33 -4.18 4.44 0.22
CA LEU A 33 -3.82 3.67 -0.98
C LEU A 33 -3.27 2.31 -0.56
N HIS A 34 -3.97 1.25 -0.91
CA HIS A 34 -3.56 -0.12 -0.67
C HIS A 34 -3.18 -0.77 -2.00
N SER A 35 -1.88 -1.02 -2.20
CA SER A 35 -1.42 -1.85 -3.31
C SER A 35 -1.75 -3.30 -2.96
N GLU A 36 -2.46 -3.97 -3.86
CA GLU A 36 -2.87 -5.37 -3.74
C GLU A 36 -1.74 -6.28 -3.27
N CYS A 37 -2.08 -7.18 -2.35
CA CYS A 37 -1.22 -8.26 -1.92
C CYS A 37 -2.09 -9.48 -1.60
N VAL A 38 -2.44 -10.27 -2.61
CA VAL A 38 -3.33 -11.45 -2.48
C VAL A 38 -2.91 -12.36 -1.34
N THR A 39 -1.61 -12.64 -1.24
CA THR A 39 -1.06 -13.49 -0.18
C THR A 39 -1.31 -12.93 1.23
N GLY A 40 -1.22 -11.62 1.43
CA GLY A 40 -1.44 -10.99 2.73
C GLY A 40 -2.91 -10.70 3.00
N ASP A 41 -3.60 -10.16 2.00
CA ASP A 41 -4.96 -9.62 2.11
C ASP A 41 -6.02 -10.72 2.19
N ALA A 42 -5.89 -11.76 1.36
CA ALA A 42 -6.88 -12.83 1.25
C ALA A 42 -6.43 -14.15 1.91
N LEU A 43 -5.12 -14.45 1.88
CA LEU A 43 -4.58 -15.74 2.34
C LEU A 43 -3.90 -15.67 3.72
N GLY A 44 -3.87 -14.50 4.36
CA GLY A 44 -3.35 -14.35 5.73
C GLY A 44 -1.86 -14.61 5.89
N SER A 45 -1.06 -14.41 4.84
CA SER A 45 0.38 -14.65 4.88
C SER A 45 1.09 -13.80 5.93
N ALA A 46 1.86 -14.46 6.79
CA ALA A 46 2.72 -13.81 7.78
C ALA A 46 4.03 -13.23 7.20
N ARG A 47 4.32 -13.45 5.90
CA ARG A 47 5.56 -13.00 5.24
C ARG A 47 5.61 -11.49 4.94
N CYS A 48 4.47 -10.80 5.08
CA CYS A 48 4.37 -9.36 4.91
C CYS A 48 3.43 -8.75 5.97
N ASP A 49 3.27 -7.43 5.95
CA ASP A 49 2.39 -6.67 6.83
C ASP A 49 1.15 -6.11 6.11
N CYS A 50 0.93 -6.47 4.84
CA CYS A 50 -0.14 -5.90 4.02
C CYS A 50 -1.54 -6.20 4.57
N GLY A 51 -1.82 -7.45 4.93
CA GLY A 51 -3.10 -7.85 5.50
C GLY A 51 -3.45 -7.11 6.79
N PRO A 52 -2.55 -7.09 7.81
CA PRO A 52 -2.74 -6.29 9.01
C PRO A 52 -2.96 -4.79 8.74
N GLN A 53 -2.22 -4.19 7.80
CA GLN A 53 -2.42 -2.78 7.43
C GLN A 53 -3.77 -2.51 6.75
N LEU A 54 -4.26 -3.45 5.94
CA LEU A 54 -5.61 -3.37 5.35
C LEU A 54 -6.67 -3.40 6.45
N GLN A 55 -6.54 -4.33 7.40
CA GLN A 55 -7.47 -4.45 8.53
C GLN A 55 -7.44 -3.24 9.46
N GLU A 56 -6.26 -2.66 9.71
CA GLU A 56 -6.10 -1.40 10.44
C GLU A 56 -6.89 -0.27 9.77
N ALA A 57 -6.69 -0.05 8.47
CA ALA A 57 -7.38 1.00 7.72
C ALA A 57 -8.90 0.80 7.74
N LEU A 58 -9.39 -0.42 7.47
CA LEU A 58 -10.83 -0.72 7.49
C LEU A 58 -11.44 -0.52 8.89
N SER A 59 -10.73 -0.94 9.95
CA SER A 59 -11.17 -0.74 11.34
C SER A 59 -11.23 0.73 11.71
N LEU A 60 -10.29 1.53 11.22
CA LEU A 60 -10.24 2.95 11.44
C LEU A 60 -11.38 3.67 10.71
N PHE A 61 -11.61 3.36 9.43
CA PHE A 61 -12.66 3.99 8.64
C PHE A 61 -14.07 3.65 9.13
N ASN A 62 -14.26 2.48 9.75
CA ASN A 62 -15.53 2.16 10.41
C ASN A 62 -15.83 3.08 11.61
N LYS A 63 -14.81 3.67 12.24
CA LYS A 63 -14.96 4.56 13.40
C LYS A 63 -15.02 6.04 13.00
N GLU A 64 -14.11 6.46 12.13
CA GLU A 64 -13.85 7.87 11.82
C GLU A 64 -14.29 8.28 10.40
N GLY A 65 -14.61 7.29 9.54
CA GLY A 65 -14.84 7.50 8.12
C GLY A 65 -13.56 7.58 7.31
N GLY A 66 -13.63 7.19 6.02
CA GLY A 66 -12.52 7.31 5.10
C GLY A 66 -12.71 6.58 3.78
N TYR A 67 -11.69 6.65 2.93
CA TYR A 67 -11.63 5.97 1.64
C TYR A 67 -10.44 5.00 1.59
N LEU A 68 -10.71 3.75 1.20
CA LEU A 68 -9.70 2.80 0.77
C LEU A 68 -9.65 2.79 -0.75
N LEU A 69 -8.49 3.06 -1.34
CA LEU A 69 -8.23 2.81 -2.76
C LEU A 69 -7.46 1.50 -2.87
N TYR A 70 -8.09 0.48 -3.43
CA TYR A 70 -7.45 -0.81 -3.66
C TYR A 70 -6.91 -0.87 -5.09
N LEU A 71 -5.60 -0.72 -5.20
CA LEU A 71 -4.87 -0.64 -6.46
C LEU A 71 -4.38 -2.03 -6.84
N ARG A 72 -4.72 -2.50 -8.06
CA ARG A 72 -4.30 -3.79 -8.63
C ARG A 72 -2.84 -3.76 -9.08
N GLN A 73 -1.96 -3.60 -8.09
CA GLN A 73 -0.53 -3.41 -8.22
C GLN A 73 0.24 -4.45 -7.38
N GLU A 74 -0.14 -5.71 -7.57
CA GLU A 74 0.50 -6.85 -6.91
C GLU A 74 2.02 -6.85 -7.12
N GLY A 75 2.76 -7.32 -6.10
CA GLY A 75 4.20 -7.49 -6.19
C GLY A 75 5.01 -6.19 -6.35
N ARG A 76 4.44 -5.01 -6.06
CA ARG A 76 5.01 -3.70 -6.43
C ARG A 76 5.02 -3.44 -7.95
N GLY A 77 4.00 -3.93 -8.64
CA GLY A 77 3.79 -3.68 -10.08
C GLY A 77 4.15 -4.87 -10.96
N ILE A 78 5.01 -5.79 -10.48
CA ILE A 78 5.49 -6.95 -11.25
C ILE A 78 4.45 -8.08 -11.39
N GLY A 79 3.40 -8.06 -10.56
CA GLY A 79 2.36 -9.09 -10.56
C GLY A 79 2.61 -10.26 -9.62
N LEU A 80 1.63 -11.17 -9.54
CA LEU A 80 1.61 -12.26 -8.56
C LEU A 80 2.67 -13.34 -8.84
N TYR A 81 2.78 -13.79 -10.09
CA TYR A 81 3.68 -14.90 -10.43
C TYR A 81 5.14 -14.53 -10.22
N GLU A 82 5.55 -13.36 -10.69
CA GLU A 82 6.92 -12.86 -10.46
C GLU A 82 7.23 -12.67 -8.97
N LYS A 83 6.25 -12.24 -8.17
CA LYS A 83 6.39 -12.20 -6.72
C LYS A 83 6.62 -13.58 -6.11
N LEU A 84 5.94 -14.62 -6.61
CA LEU A 84 6.15 -15.99 -6.13
C LEU A 84 7.52 -16.53 -6.55
N ASP A 85 7.99 -16.20 -7.75
CA ASP A 85 9.34 -16.55 -8.21
C ASP A 85 10.41 -15.83 -7.38
N ALA A 86 10.19 -14.57 -7.03
CA ALA A 86 11.06 -13.83 -6.11
C ALA A 86 11.11 -14.48 -4.72
N TYR A 87 9.98 -15.01 -4.21
CA TYR A 87 9.96 -15.77 -2.96
C TYR A 87 10.74 -17.07 -3.05
N ARG A 88 10.65 -17.79 -4.17
CA ARG A 88 11.42 -19.01 -4.39
C ARG A 88 12.92 -18.73 -4.35
N LEU A 89 13.37 -17.64 -4.98
CA LEU A 89 14.77 -17.22 -4.94
C LEU A 89 15.22 -16.84 -3.51
N GLN A 90 14.34 -16.20 -2.74
CA GLN A 90 14.61 -15.87 -1.34
C GLN A 90 14.76 -17.11 -0.45
N GLU A 91 13.93 -18.14 -0.67
CA GLU A 91 14.05 -19.43 0.02
C GLU A 91 15.37 -20.15 -0.30
N GLN A 92 15.96 -19.86 -1.46
CA GLN A 92 17.30 -20.35 -1.85
C GLN A 92 18.45 -19.52 -1.26
N GLY A 93 18.14 -18.55 -0.38
CA GLY A 93 19.12 -17.73 0.33
C GLY A 93 19.48 -16.42 -0.37
N HIS A 94 18.82 -16.05 -1.46
CA HIS A 94 19.01 -14.73 -2.08
C HIS A 94 18.30 -13.65 -1.26
N ASP A 95 18.92 -12.49 -1.07
CA ASP A 95 18.19 -11.34 -0.56
C ASP A 95 17.15 -10.84 -1.59
N THR A 96 16.15 -10.09 -1.14
CA THR A 96 15.06 -9.58 -1.99
C THR A 96 15.53 -8.78 -3.21
N PHE A 97 16.65 -8.05 -3.11
CA PHE A 97 17.18 -7.28 -4.24
C PHE A 97 17.87 -8.19 -5.25
N THR A 98 18.68 -9.13 -4.77
CA THR A 98 19.28 -10.15 -5.64
C THR A 98 18.21 -10.97 -6.37
N ALA A 99 17.10 -11.31 -5.68
CA ALA A 99 15.96 -11.98 -6.28
C ALA A 99 15.30 -11.13 -7.38
N ASN A 100 14.98 -9.87 -7.11
CA ASN A 100 14.35 -8.98 -8.10
C ASN A 100 15.27 -8.68 -9.30
N LEU A 101 16.56 -8.47 -9.06
CA LEU A 101 17.53 -8.23 -10.13
C LEU A 101 17.68 -9.45 -11.05
N LYS A 102 17.67 -10.66 -10.48
CA LYS A 102 17.68 -11.92 -11.24
C LYS A 102 16.45 -12.10 -12.11
N LEU A 103 15.33 -11.50 -11.72
CA LEU A 103 14.07 -11.50 -12.48
C LEU A 103 13.93 -10.28 -13.41
N GLY A 104 14.91 -9.36 -13.40
CA GLY A 104 14.92 -8.18 -14.27
C GLY A 104 14.03 -7.03 -13.81
N HIS A 105 13.61 -7.01 -12.54
CA HIS A 105 12.68 -6.01 -12.00
C HIS A 105 13.39 -4.87 -11.25
N ASN A 106 12.79 -3.68 -11.30
CA ASN A 106 13.19 -2.57 -10.42
C ASN A 106 12.77 -2.82 -8.96
N VAL A 107 13.28 -2.00 -8.04
CA VAL A 107 12.99 -2.11 -6.60
C VAL A 107 11.50 -1.83 -6.29
N ASP A 108 10.89 -0.95 -7.08
CA ASP A 108 9.49 -0.55 -7.04
C ASP A 108 9.07 -0.04 -8.43
N GLU A 109 8.02 -0.62 -9.02
CA GLU A 109 7.50 -0.23 -10.35
C GLU A 109 6.08 0.34 -10.24
N ARG A 110 5.69 0.77 -9.03
CA ARG A 110 4.36 1.33 -8.81
C ARG A 110 4.29 2.77 -9.29
N ASP A 111 3.29 3.01 -10.12
CA ASP A 111 2.84 4.33 -10.55
C ASP A 111 1.51 4.64 -9.85
N TYR A 112 1.43 5.76 -9.13
CA TYR A 112 0.22 6.19 -8.43
C TYR A 112 -0.69 7.10 -9.26
N GLN A 113 -0.45 7.26 -10.58
CA GLN A 113 -1.31 8.04 -11.47
C GLN A 113 -2.76 7.52 -11.47
N ALA A 114 -2.97 6.20 -11.57
CA ALA A 114 -4.32 5.62 -11.50
C ALA A 114 -5.04 5.92 -10.18
N ALA A 115 -4.29 6.13 -9.09
CA ALA A 115 -4.88 6.57 -7.84
C ALA A 115 -5.27 8.05 -7.84
N ALA A 116 -4.48 8.92 -8.45
CA ALA A 116 -4.85 10.32 -8.67
C ALA A 116 -6.11 10.42 -9.54
N ASP A 117 -6.22 9.60 -10.59
CA ASP A 117 -7.42 9.51 -11.44
C ASP A 117 -8.67 9.16 -10.61
N ILE A 118 -8.56 8.15 -9.74
CA ILE A 118 -9.63 7.75 -8.82
C ILE A 118 -10.03 8.90 -7.88
N LEU A 119 -9.05 9.58 -7.27
CA LEU A 119 -9.31 10.68 -6.35
C LEU A 119 -10.02 11.84 -7.05
N ASN A 120 -9.57 12.20 -8.26
CA ASN A 120 -10.21 13.23 -9.09
C ASN A 120 -11.64 12.83 -9.48
N ALA A 121 -11.87 11.58 -9.87
CA ALA A 121 -13.21 11.09 -10.21
C ALA A 121 -14.18 11.13 -9.02
N LEU A 122 -13.67 10.99 -7.79
CA LEU A 122 -14.44 11.12 -6.56
C LEU A 122 -14.55 12.57 -6.05
N GLY A 123 -13.89 13.53 -6.70
CA GLY A 123 -13.82 14.93 -6.26
C GLY A 123 -12.98 15.15 -4.99
N LEU A 124 -12.04 14.24 -4.71
CA LEU A 124 -11.18 14.24 -3.52
C LEU A 124 -9.82 14.86 -3.83
N ASN A 125 -9.81 16.17 -4.02
CA ASN A 125 -8.62 16.90 -4.49
C ASN A 125 -7.71 17.31 -3.32
N GLN A 126 -8.23 17.29 -2.09
CA GLN A 126 -7.52 17.55 -0.84
C GLN A 126 -7.76 16.38 0.11
N ILE A 127 -6.70 15.78 0.65
CA ILE A 127 -6.81 14.55 1.44
C ILE A 127 -5.86 14.54 2.63
N MET A 128 -6.20 13.72 3.63
CA MET A 128 -5.26 13.23 4.64
C MET A 128 -4.81 11.82 4.25
N LEU A 129 -3.50 11.62 4.07
CA LEU A 129 -2.98 10.39 3.48
C LEU A 129 -2.49 9.39 4.54
N MET A 130 -3.08 8.20 4.59
CA MET A 130 -2.65 7.12 5.49
C MET A 130 -1.50 6.28 4.89
N THR A 131 -0.25 6.65 5.18
CA THR A 131 0.95 6.02 4.57
C THR A 131 2.20 6.12 5.45
N ASN A 132 3.07 5.11 5.37
CA ASN A 132 4.48 5.18 5.81
C ASN A 132 5.46 5.33 4.62
N ASN A 133 4.94 5.28 3.39
CA ASN A 133 5.73 5.45 2.17
C ASN A 133 5.71 6.93 1.75
N PRO A 134 6.84 7.67 1.83
CA PRO A 134 6.89 9.06 1.38
C PRO A 134 6.71 9.21 -0.13
N ASP A 135 7.06 8.20 -0.92
CA ASP A 135 6.94 8.24 -2.38
C ASP A 135 5.48 8.36 -2.85
N LYS A 136 4.53 7.71 -2.15
CA LYS A 136 3.09 7.85 -2.41
C LYS A 136 2.63 9.30 -2.33
N ARG A 137 3.13 10.03 -1.33
CA ARG A 137 2.79 11.44 -1.15
C ARG A 137 3.31 12.25 -2.32
N GLN A 138 4.59 12.09 -2.65
CA GLN A 138 5.24 12.86 -3.71
C GLN A 138 4.57 12.63 -5.08
N GLN A 139 4.25 11.38 -5.43
CA GLN A 139 3.60 11.08 -6.71
C GLN A 139 2.19 11.68 -6.78
N LEU A 140 1.40 11.63 -5.70
CA LEU A 140 0.08 12.26 -5.65
C LEU A 140 0.15 13.79 -5.75
N GLU A 141 1.10 14.42 -5.04
CA GLU A 141 1.32 15.87 -5.12
C GLU A 141 1.74 16.29 -6.54
N ASN A 142 2.61 15.52 -7.20
CA ASN A 142 2.98 15.73 -8.60
C ASN A 142 1.81 15.58 -9.57
N ALA A 143 0.86 14.69 -9.26
CA ALA A 143 -0.38 14.50 -10.02
C ALA A 143 -1.47 15.53 -9.68
N GLY A 144 -1.17 16.54 -8.85
CA GLY A 144 -2.06 17.65 -8.53
C GLY A 144 -3.00 17.42 -7.34
N ILE A 145 -2.85 16.32 -6.60
CA ILE A 145 -3.61 16.06 -5.37
C ILE A 145 -2.94 16.76 -4.19
N GLN A 146 -3.70 17.56 -3.44
CA GLN A 146 -3.19 18.25 -2.26
C GLN A 146 -3.22 17.31 -1.04
N VAL A 147 -2.04 16.84 -0.63
CA VAL A 147 -1.89 16.03 0.58
C VAL A 147 -1.67 16.96 1.77
N HIS A 148 -2.71 17.22 2.57
CA HIS A 148 -2.63 18.15 3.71
C HIS A 148 -1.66 17.66 4.80
N GLY A 149 -1.45 16.36 4.85
CA GLY A 149 -0.51 15.70 5.74
C GLY A 149 -0.64 14.18 5.64
N THR A 150 0.09 13.49 6.51
CA THR A 150 0.13 12.03 6.53
C THR A 150 -0.18 11.48 7.91
N ARG A 151 -0.98 10.41 7.95
CA ARG A 151 -1.17 9.57 9.13
C ARG A 151 -0.41 8.25 8.92
N PRO A 152 0.56 7.90 9.77
CA PRO A 152 1.27 6.65 9.60
C PRO A 152 0.34 5.46 9.84
N THR A 153 0.67 4.33 9.20
CA THR A 153 0.11 3.02 9.57
C THR A 153 0.95 2.35 10.63
N GLY A 154 0.35 1.45 11.41
CA GLY A 154 1.09 0.58 12.31
C GLY A 154 2.10 -0.31 11.59
N VAL A 155 3.09 -0.78 12.34
CA VAL A 155 4.12 -1.71 11.89
C VAL A 155 3.84 -3.07 12.53
N PHE A 156 3.38 -4.01 11.71
CA PHE A 156 2.96 -5.33 12.19
C PHE A 156 4.08 -6.35 12.01
N ALA A 157 5.14 -6.20 12.81
CA ALA A 157 6.29 -7.07 12.79
C ALA A 157 5.99 -8.44 13.41
N ASN A 158 6.57 -9.48 12.82
CA ASN A 158 6.57 -10.83 13.35
C ASN A 158 7.86 -11.55 12.90
N ARG A 159 8.12 -12.72 13.48
CA ARG A 159 9.33 -13.52 13.17
C ARG A 159 9.53 -13.87 11.69
N HIS A 160 8.46 -13.87 10.89
CA HIS A 160 8.47 -14.24 9.47
C HIS A 160 8.61 -13.05 8.51
N ASN A 161 8.39 -11.80 8.96
CA ASN A 161 8.46 -10.62 8.09
C ASN A 161 9.53 -9.60 8.49
N HIS A 162 10.36 -9.90 9.49
CA HIS A 162 11.42 -8.99 9.95
C HIS A 162 12.36 -8.54 8.83
N LEU A 163 12.89 -9.50 8.03
CA LEU A 163 13.76 -9.20 6.88
C LEU A 163 13.03 -8.36 5.81
N TYR A 164 11.75 -8.64 5.59
CA TYR A 164 10.92 -7.88 4.67
C TYR A 164 10.74 -6.43 5.14
N LEU A 165 10.45 -6.20 6.42
CA LEU A 165 10.30 -4.86 6.99
C LEU A 165 11.63 -4.10 7.00
N GLN A 166 12.75 -4.75 7.36
CA GLN A 166 14.09 -4.16 7.26
C GLN A 166 14.40 -3.70 5.84
N SER A 167 14.03 -4.49 4.81
CA SER A 167 14.23 -4.10 3.41
C SER A 167 13.46 -2.84 3.02
N LYS A 168 12.23 -2.65 3.55
CA LYS A 168 11.43 -1.44 3.32
C LYS A 168 12.10 -0.19 3.93
N ILE A 169 12.65 -0.31 5.13
CA ILE A 169 13.33 0.78 5.84
C ILE A 169 14.58 1.21 5.09
N GLN A 170 15.48 0.26 4.82
CA GLN A 170 16.81 0.55 4.29
C GLN A 170 16.79 1.05 2.86
N ARG A 171 15.81 0.62 2.04
CA ARG A 171 15.87 0.83 0.58
C ARG A 171 14.73 1.66 0.00
N ALA A 172 13.60 1.82 0.71
CA ALA A 172 12.46 2.59 0.22
C ALA A 172 12.13 3.80 1.12
N ASN A 173 13.07 4.20 1.99
CA ASN A 173 12.98 5.35 2.90
C ASN A 173 11.64 5.42 3.68
N HIS A 174 11.05 4.26 3.96
CA HIS A 174 9.79 4.21 4.69
C HIS A 174 10.03 4.70 6.12
N GLN A 175 9.19 5.61 6.60
CA GLN A 175 9.23 6.12 7.97
C GLN A 175 8.60 5.09 8.91
N ILE A 176 9.34 4.01 9.16
CA ILE A 176 8.97 2.95 10.10
C ILE A 176 9.88 3.12 11.33
N ASN A 177 9.28 3.26 12.50
CA ASN A 177 10.06 3.33 13.74
C ASN A 177 10.62 1.94 14.08
N ILE A 178 11.95 1.84 14.20
CA ILE A 178 12.68 0.58 14.44
C ILE A 178 12.39 0.04 15.85
N ASP A 179 12.07 0.90 16.82
CA ASP A 179 11.79 0.47 18.20
C ASP A 179 10.53 -0.42 18.31
N GLU A 180 9.63 -0.34 17.32
CA GLU A 180 8.44 -1.20 17.19
C GLU A 180 8.77 -2.63 16.71
N LEU A 181 9.95 -2.85 16.09
CA LEU A 181 10.40 -4.19 15.67
C LEU A 181 10.88 -5.04 16.86
N SER A 182 11.28 -4.41 17.96
CA SER A 182 11.88 -5.04 19.14
C SER A 182 10.87 -5.57 20.17
N THR A 183 9.56 -5.46 19.94
CA THR A 183 8.56 -5.75 20.98
C THR A 183 7.40 -6.63 20.50
N LYS A 184 7.68 -7.91 20.29
CA LYS A 184 6.86 -9.02 20.82
C LYS A 184 7.51 -10.38 20.52
N PRO A 185 7.56 -11.30 21.50
CA PRO A 185 8.06 -12.66 21.31
C PRO A 185 7.20 -13.48 20.34
#